data_AF-A0AAW9LR28-F1
#
_entry.id   AF-A0AAW9LR28-F1
#
_cell.length_a   1.000
_cell.length_b   1.000
_cell.length_c   1.000
_cell.angle_alpha   90.00
_cell.angle_beta   90.00
_cell.angle_gamma   90.00
#
_symmetry.space_group_name_H-M   'P 1'
#
loop_
_entity.id
_entity.type
_entity.pdbx_description
1 polymer ?
#
loop_
_entity_poly.entity_id
_entity_poly.type
_entity_poly.pdbx_seq_one_letter_code
_entity_poly.pdbx_strand_id
1 'polypeptide(L)' 'MNDFFKRILVAFLIFFIVSLSVVVVCVGFKLFISFLLWLVGGEYFICWSDIWRAVKVSFCGGAVGGVGFSLFHFFRVKGF' A
#
# COMPACT_ATOMS: atom_id res chain seq x y z
N MET A 1 1.18 9.44 -29.74
CA MET A 1 2.01 9.73 -28.56
C MET A 1 1.18 9.96 -27.28
N ASN A 2 -0.03 10.50 -27.37
CA ASN A 2 -0.89 10.79 -26.21
C ASN A 2 -1.47 9.54 -25.50
N ASP A 3 -1.77 8.46 -26.22
CA ASP A 3 -2.41 7.28 -25.61
C ASP A 3 -1.48 6.44 -24.72
N PHE A 4 -0.19 6.37 -25.07
CA PHE A 4 0.79 5.66 -24.26
C PHE A 4 1.05 6.38 -22.94
N PHE A 5 1.15 7.72 -22.99
CA PHE A 5 1.33 8.55 -21.81
C PHE A 5 0.12 8.50 -20.87
N LYS A 6 -1.10 8.50 -21.43
CA LYS A 6 -2.33 8.30 -20.64
C LYS A 6 -2.35 6.94 -19.93
N ARG A 7 -1.95 5.86 -20.60
CA ARG A 7 -1.91 4.51 -19.98
C ARG A 7 -0.89 4.43 -18.85
N ILE A 8 0.29 5.03 -19.01
CA ILE A 8 1.31 5.09 -17.96
C ILE A 8 0.79 5.89 -16.76
N LEU A 9 0.17 7.04 -17.01
CA LEU A 9 -0.36 7.91 -15.96
C LEU A 9 -1.49 7.22 -15.18
N VAL A 10 -2.38 6.51 -15.86
CA VAL A 10 -3.44 5.73 -15.23
C VAL A 10 -2.86 4.58 -14.39
N ALA A 11 -1.86 3.85 -14.91
CA ALA A 11 -1.21 2.79 -14.15
C ALA A 11 -0.54 3.32 -12.87
N PHE A 12 0.13 4.47 -12.98
CA PHE A 12 0.76 5.14 -11.84
C PHE A 12 -0.27 5.61 -10.81
N LEU A 13 -1.41 6.14 -11.28
CA LEU A 13 -2.50 6.59 -10.43
C LEU A 13 -3.15 5.43 -9.67
N ILE A 14 -3.39 4.30 -10.34
CA ILE A 14 -3.91 3.08 -9.72
C ILE A 14 -2.92 2.58 -8.66
N PHE A 15 -1.63 2.54 -8.98
CA PHE A 15 -0.59 2.14 -8.03
C PHE A 15 -0.56 3.04 -6.79
N PHE A 16 -0.71 4.34 -6.98
CA PHE A 16 -0.74 5.32 -5.90
C PHE A 16 -1.98 5.16 -5.01
N ILE A 17 -3.16 4.98 -5.60
CA ILE A 17 -4.42 4.76 -4.87
C ILE A 17 -4.35 3.48 -4.05
N VAL A 18 -3.85 2.38 -4.64
CA VAL A 18 -3.69 1.11 -3.93
C VAL A 18 -2.71 1.27 -2.77
N SER A 19 -1.57 1.91 -2.99
CA SER A 19 -0.58 2.16 -1.94
C SER A 19 -1.14 3.02 -0.80
N LEU A 20 -1.90 4.07 -1.13
CA LEU A 20 -2.59 4.90 -0.12
C LEU A 20 -3.62 4.10 0.66
N SER A 21 -4.41 3.25 -0.02
CA SER A 21 -5.44 2.45 0.66
C SER A 21 -4.85 1.50 1.70
N VAL A 22 -3.71 0.87 1.38
CA VAL A 22 -3.01 -0.03 2.32
C VAL A 22 -2.46 0.77 3.51
N VAL A 23 -1.89 1.95 3.28
CA VAL A 23 -1.45 2.84 4.38
C VAL A 23 -2.61 3.23 5.28
N VAL A 24 -3.75 3.62 4.71
CA VAL A 24 -4.96 3.99 5.47
C VAL A 24 -5.47 2.80 6.30
N VAL A 25 -5.52 1.59 5.73
CA VAL A 25 -5.95 0.40 6.48
C VAL A 25 -4.96 0.05 7.60
N CYS A 26 -3.65 0.10 7.34
CA CYS A 26 -2.63 -0.18 8.36
C CYS A 26 -2.66 0.85 9.51
N VAL A 27 -2.80 2.14 9.20
CA VAL A 27 -2.93 3.19 10.21
C VAL A 27 -4.25 3.04 10.96
N GLY A 28 -5.36 2.77 10.25
CA GLY A 28 -6.66 2.54 10.85
C GLY A 28 -6.68 1.35 11.81
N PHE A 29 -6.05 0.23 11.43
CA PHE A 29 -5.94 -0.95 12.29
C PHE A 29 -5.06 -0.68 13.53
N LYS A 30 -3.96 0.08 13.37
CA LYS A 30 -3.16 0.53 14.51
C LYS A 30 -3.93 1.46 15.45
N LEU A 31 -4.71 2.39 14.91
CA LEU A 31 -5.59 3.26 15.71
C LEU A 31 -6.67 2.45 16.44
N PHE A 32 -7.24 1.44 15.77
CA PHE A 32 -8.22 0.55 16.37
C PHE A 32 -7.64 -0.25 17.54
N ILE A 33 -6.43 -0.81 17.38
CA ILE A 33 -5.72 -1.47 18.48
C ILE A 33 -5.37 -0.47 19.59
N SER A 34 -4.95 0.74 19.25
CA SER A 34 -4.65 1.79 20.22
C SER A 34 -5.90 2.17 21.03
N PHE A 35 -7.06 2.23 20.38
CA PHE A 35 -8.35 2.49 21.02
C PHE A 35 -8.76 1.33 21.94
N LEU A 36 -8.58 0.08 21.50
CA LEU A 36 -8.81 -1.10 22.33
C LEU A 36 -7.90 -1.12 23.56
N LEU A 37 -6.60 -0.80 23.39
CA LEU A 37 -5.66 -0.74 24.52
C LEU A 37 -6.01 0.36 25.51
N TRP A 38 -6.41 1.52 25.01
CA TRP A 38 -6.90 2.62 25.85
C TRP A 38 -8.12 2.19 26.67
N LEU A 39 -9.04 1.44 26.06
CA LEU A 39 -10.24 0.92 26.72
C LEU A 39 -9.90 -0.10 27.83
N VAL A 40 -8.79 -0.83 27.68
CA VAL A 40 -8.26 -1.78 28.68
C VAL A 40 -7.37 -1.09 29.73
N GLY A 41 -7.14 0.22 29.63
CA GLY A 41 -6.35 1.00 30.59
C GLY A 41 -4.83 0.98 30.34
N GLY A 42 -4.38 0.56 29.16
CA GLY A 42 -2.97 0.59 28.76
C GLY A 42 -2.56 1.92 28.11
N GLU A 43 -1.36 2.41 28.40
CA GLU A 43 -0.76 3.54 27.71
C GLU A 43 -0.20 3.09 26.35
N TYR A 44 -0.87 3.44 25.25
CA TYR A 44 -0.35 3.17 23.90
C TYR A 44 0.06 4.48 23.22
N PHE A 45 1.37 4.70 23.12
CA PHE A 45 1.94 5.88 22.47
C PHE A 45 2.22 5.55 20.99
N ILE A 46 1.41 6.12 20.08
CA ILE A 46 1.69 6.03 18.64
C ILE A 46 2.92 6.90 18.35
N CYS A 47 4.07 6.25 18.13
CA CYS A 47 5.29 6.94 17.73
C CYS A 47 5.26 7.22 16.22
N TRP A 48 5.67 8.42 15.81
CA TRP A 48 5.69 8.82 14.40
C TRP A 48 6.56 7.89 13.54
N SER A 49 7.60 7.31 14.14
CA SER A 49 8.51 6.33 13.53
C SER A 49 7.78 5.08 13.00
N ASP A 50 6.74 4.65 13.69
CA ASP A 50 5.93 3.48 13.35
C ASP A 50 5.05 3.72 12.11
N ILE A 51 4.61 4.97 11.92
CA ILE A 51 3.85 5.41 10.74
C ILE A 51 4.78 5.45 9.53
N TRP A 52 5.97 6.06 9.68
CA TRP A 52 6.98 6.08 8.62
C TRP A 52 7.43 4.68 8.21
N ARG A 53 7.52 3.74 9.15
CA ARG A 53 7.84 2.34 8.87
C ARG A 53 6.70 1.65 8.11
N ALA A 54 5.45 1.87 8.50
CA ALA A 54 4.30 1.33 7.78
C ALA A 54 4.23 1.86 6.34
N VAL A 55 4.47 3.16 6.13
CA VAL A 55 4.54 3.77 4.79
C VAL A 55 5.65 3.14 3.95
N LYS A 56 6.86 2.98 4.51
CA LYS A 56 7.97 2.32 3.80
C LYS A 56 7.66 0.88 3.41
N VAL A 57 7.08 0.10 4.33
CA VAL A 57 6.70 -1.29 4.07
C VAL A 57 5.60 -1.37 3.03
N SER A 58 4.59 -0.50 3.10
CA SER A 58 3.51 -0.42 2.13
C SER A 58 4.02 -0.06 0.73
N PHE A 59 5.00 0.85 0.64
CA PHE A 59 5.61 1.22 -0.64
C PHE A 59 6.45 0.07 -1.24
N CYS A 60 7.25 -0.61 -0.42
CA CYS A 60 8.02 -1.78 -0.87
C CYS A 60 7.11 -2.96 -1.28
N GLY A 61 6.11 -3.28 -0.45
CA GLY A 61 5.16 -4.35 -0.72
C GLY A 61 4.30 -4.05 -1.94
N GLY A 62 3.83 -2.80 -2.09
CA GLY A 62 3.11 -2.33 -3.27
C GLY A 62 3.96 -2.46 -4.53
N ALA A 63 5.21 -2.02 -4.49
CA ALA A 63 6.14 -2.12 -5.62
C ALA A 63 6.40 -3.57 -6.04
N VAL A 64 6.69 -4.46 -5.08
CA VAL A 64 6.92 -5.90 -5.36
C VAL A 64 5.65 -6.56 -5.89
N GLY A 65 4.49 -6.29 -5.29
CA GLY A 65 3.21 -6.83 -5.75
C GLY A 65 2.82 -6.33 -7.14
N GLY A 66 3.04 -5.05 -7.44
CA GLY A 66 2.78 -4.46 -8.75
C GLY A 66 3.70 -5.02 -9.84
N VAL A 67 4.99 -5.19 -9.54
CA VAL A 67 5.95 -5.83 -10.46
C VAL A 67 5.60 -7.30 -10.68
N GLY A 68 5.25 -8.03 -9.61
CA GLY A 68 4.81 -9.43 -9.69
C GLY A 68 3.54 -9.61 -10.51
N PHE A 69 2.55 -8.73 -10.34
CA PHE A 69 1.31 -8.77 -11.11
C PHE A 69 1.55 -8.43 -12.60
N SER A 70 2.41 -7.44 -12.88
CA SER A 70 2.82 -7.12 -14.26
C SER A 70 3.55 -8.28 -14.93
N LEU A 71 4.47 -8.94 -14.23
CA LEU A 71 5.17 -10.13 -14.73
C LEU A 71 4.21 -11.29 -14.96
N PHE A 72 3.30 -11.57 -14.01
CA PHE A 72 2.30 -12.61 -14.15
C PHE A 72 1.37 -12.35 -15.35
N HIS A 73 0.93 -11.11 -15.54
CA HIS A 73 0.13 -10.72 -16.70
C HIS A 73 0.93 -10.86 -18.00
N PHE A 74 2.22 -10.53 -18.00
CA PHE A 74 3.09 -10.67 -19.17
C PHE A 74 3.29 -12.15 -19.57
N PHE A 75 3.51 -13.03 -18.58
CA PHE A 75 3.57 -14.48 -18.81
C PHE A 75 2.23 -15.05 -19.30
N ARG A 76 1.10 -14.60 -18.72
CA ARG A 76 -0.23 -15.06 -19.11
C ARG A 76 -0.63 -14.63 -20.53
N VAL A 77 -0.21 -13.46 -20.98
CA VAL A 77 -0.45 -12.99 -22.36
C VAL A 77 0.43 -13.72 -23.37
N LYS A 78 1.61 -14.22 -22.96
CA LYS A 78 2.51 -14.98 -23.83
C LYS A 78 2.16 -16.47 -23.97
N GLY A 79 1.15 -16.97 -23.26
CA GLY A 79 0.64 -18.33 -23.43
C GLY A 79 1.67 -19.42 -23.15
N PHE A 80 2.32 -19.34 -21.98
CA PHE A 80 3.02 -20.50 -21.41
C PHE A 80 2.04 -21.36 -20.61
#